data_AF-A0A6F8XIN5-F1
#
_entry.id   AF-A0A6F8XIN5-F1
#
_cell.length_a   1.000
_cell.length_b   1.000
_cell.length_c   1.000
_cell.angle_alpha   90.00
_cell.angle_beta   90.00
_cell.angle_gamma   90.00
#
_symmetry.space_group_name_H-M   'P 1'
#
loop_
_entity.id
_entity.type
_entity.pdbx_description
1 polymer ?
#
loop_
_entity_poly.entity_id
_entity_poly.type
_entity_poly.pdbx_seq_one_letter_code
_entity_poly.pdbx_strand_id
1 'polypeptide(L)'
;MGHVPSADDPSAGIANDIDWLVSGLGEVAAASPRRFTLLVDALDEAVDPLDIARALLVRMAKITGVRVIVGTRPSVNEAPDSPSADEDLLRALAPDESDPAATRVLRLASDPKAILRYVEARLRHARDHGEDEAVSDTLAQVGDDGILAAARGVAERGLEFLFARLAVYEILEDSTIIRPQRNLAFRRLLAGDHQDLFGKAMERLARIDDRYPFLLQALSLARGRGLPEANGVWAAVAEALIAAAAGDVIAHTSGEEWSSVIHDILSHAAPYIGADNLHPLDSENEHLRRPGTVYRLAHREFVDYFARGRGPVPPDVGVSATADALLSLGEAMSDNHRALGRYLAKHLSGHVADADRWSDLESASAVLDALDPDAVAADAIRSLFGRRDMPPQIAGVVGARDLLMDAALSDRRGIRQLASTVYGRAHVVGEERSTENWPTWGVQAAQIGEEPLHLRLTGHSSVVNKVCVVPLPDGRTVIASASDDGTVRLWDPLTLSPVGAPLLGHMGMVEDVVSFFTTSGEPRLATGGSDGTIRIWDPISGHQVLPLWKGTRARSGKSPSSASRPSPAPACDRLAWPARAPTEACDCGTVSPEPFSGSRTAVTRAPPGP
;
A
#
# COMPACT_ATOMS: atom_id res chain seq x y z
N MET A 1 24.17 8.01 20.08
CA MET A 1 23.15 9.08 20.13
C MET A 1 22.86 9.42 18.68
N GLY A 2 21.85 8.90 18.01
CA GLY A 2 20.45 8.82 18.40
C GLY A 2 19.69 9.78 17.48
N HIS A 3 19.64 9.47 16.18
CA HIS A 3 18.85 10.22 15.21
C HIS A 3 17.67 9.34 14.81
N VAL A 4 16.48 9.77 15.20
CA VAL A 4 15.20 9.21 14.72
C VAL A 4 14.97 9.81 13.32
N PRO A 5 14.68 9.02 12.27
CA PRO A 5 14.36 9.56 10.94
C PRO A 5 13.00 10.27 10.97
N SER A 6 12.88 11.40 10.27
CA SER A 6 11.62 12.16 10.13
C SER A 6 10.61 11.40 9.27
N ALA A 7 9.34 11.45 9.69
CA ALA A 7 8.22 10.65 9.19
C ALA A 7 7.61 11.06 7.82
N ASP A 8 8.30 11.86 7.00
CA ASP A 8 7.67 12.52 5.84
C ASP A 8 7.84 11.80 4.48
N ASP A 9 8.51 10.66 4.42
CA ASP A 9 8.50 9.76 3.24
C ASP A 9 8.96 8.35 3.65
N PRO A 10 8.08 7.33 3.66
CA PRO A 10 8.45 5.97 4.07
C PRO A 10 9.51 5.34 3.13
N SER A 11 9.60 5.78 1.87
CA SER A 11 10.64 5.34 0.95
C SER A 11 12.00 5.98 1.26
N ALA A 12 12.01 7.23 1.72
CA ALA A 12 13.21 7.89 2.22
C ALA A 12 13.69 7.27 3.55
N GLY A 13 12.77 6.79 4.39
CA GLY A 13 13.09 6.08 5.64
C GLY A 13 13.98 4.85 5.41
N ILE A 14 13.57 3.95 4.52
CA ILE A 14 14.33 2.71 4.23
C ILE A 14 15.68 3.04 3.57
N ALA A 15 15.71 3.98 2.64
CA ALA A 15 16.96 4.41 2.01
C ALA A 15 17.95 5.00 3.05
N ASN A 16 17.45 5.84 3.95
CA ASN A 16 18.23 6.40 5.06
C ASN A 16 18.70 5.33 6.04
N ASP A 17 17.87 4.33 6.33
CA ASP A 17 18.22 3.20 7.23
C ASP A 17 19.32 2.32 6.62
N ILE A 18 19.24 2.04 5.30
CA ILE A 18 20.28 1.31 4.56
C ILE A 18 21.59 2.12 4.57
N ASP A 19 21.52 3.43 4.31
CA ASP A 19 22.70 4.31 4.32
C ASP A 19 23.34 4.39 5.70
N TRP A 20 22.53 4.49 6.75
CA TRP A 20 22.99 4.45 8.14
C TRP A 20 23.69 3.13 8.45
N LEU A 21 23.09 2.00 8.08
CA LEU A 21 23.64 0.66 8.33
C LEU A 21 24.99 0.46 7.60
N VAL A 22 25.04 0.79 6.31
CA VAL A 22 26.24 0.66 5.48
C VAL A 22 27.37 1.56 6.01
N SER A 23 27.05 2.81 6.36
CA SER A 23 28.04 3.76 6.90
C SER A 23 28.55 3.33 8.27
N GLY A 24 27.66 2.91 9.18
CA GLY A 24 28.02 2.43 10.50
C GLY A 24 28.89 1.17 10.45
N LEU A 25 28.57 0.22 9.57
CA LEU A 25 29.43 -0.95 9.35
C LEU A 25 30.80 -0.55 8.79
N GLY A 26 30.84 0.44 7.90
CA GLY A 26 32.08 1.01 7.37
C GLY A 26 33.00 1.57 8.45
N GLU A 27 32.45 2.36 9.37
CA GLU A 27 33.19 2.93 10.51
C GLU A 27 33.73 1.82 11.44
N VAL A 28 32.89 0.84 11.77
CA VAL A 28 33.28 -0.29 12.63
C VAL A 28 34.34 -1.17 11.96
N ALA A 29 34.22 -1.42 10.65
CA ALA A 29 35.19 -2.19 9.89
C ALA A 29 36.54 -1.46 9.77
N ALA A 30 36.54 -0.13 9.60
CA ALA A 30 37.74 0.68 9.54
C ALA A 30 38.47 0.78 10.89
N ALA A 31 37.72 0.82 12.00
CA ALA A 31 38.27 0.91 13.36
C ALA A 31 38.79 -0.45 13.90
N SER A 32 38.45 -1.57 13.27
CA SER A 32 38.75 -2.92 13.74
C SER A 32 39.80 -3.62 12.86
N PRO A 33 40.82 -4.28 13.44
CA PRO A 33 41.72 -5.14 12.68
C PRO A 33 41.07 -6.48 12.27
N ARG A 34 39.85 -6.78 12.74
CA ARG A 34 39.15 -8.03 12.44
C ARG A 34 38.31 -7.89 11.16
N ARG A 35 38.30 -8.96 10.37
CA ARG A 35 37.42 -9.06 9.19
C ARG A 35 36.02 -9.49 9.64
N PHE A 36 35.01 -8.83 9.11
CA PHE A 36 33.61 -9.16 9.33
C PHE A 36 33.14 -10.11 8.23
N THR A 37 32.38 -11.15 8.60
CA THR A 37 31.71 -12.02 7.62
C THR A 37 30.22 -11.93 7.84
N LEU A 38 29.49 -11.46 6.83
CA LEU A 38 28.04 -11.47 6.77
C LEU A 38 27.62 -12.73 6.02
N LEU A 39 26.79 -13.54 6.65
CA LEU A 39 26.14 -14.69 6.03
C LEU A 39 24.68 -14.33 5.78
N VAL A 40 24.27 -14.39 4.53
CA VAL A 40 22.89 -14.18 4.10
C VAL A 40 22.44 -15.45 3.42
N ASP A 41 21.49 -16.16 4.02
CA ASP A 41 20.96 -17.40 3.47
C ASP A 41 19.58 -17.16 2.86
N ALA A 42 19.21 -17.97 1.87
CA ALA A 42 17.92 -17.93 1.17
C ALA A 42 17.50 -16.53 0.66
N LEU A 43 18.41 -15.78 0.02
CA LEU A 43 18.11 -14.44 -0.49
C LEU A 43 16.91 -14.43 -1.45
N ASP A 44 16.75 -15.49 -2.26
CA ASP A 44 15.63 -15.64 -3.18
C ASP A 44 14.27 -15.89 -2.51
N GLU A 45 14.25 -16.17 -1.21
CA GLU A 45 13.02 -16.26 -0.41
C GLU A 45 12.64 -14.91 0.24
N ALA A 46 13.44 -13.86 0.05
CA ALA A 46 13.13 -12.54 0.54
C ALA A 46 11.96 -11.89 -0.22
N VAL A 47 11.32 -10.89 0.40
CA VAL A 47 10.21 -10.12 -0.20
C VAL A 47 10.68 -9.39 -1.46
N ASP A 48 11.81 -8.67 -1.36
CA ASP A 48 12.41 -7.91 -2.47
C ASP A 48 13.88 -8.33 -2.69
N PRO A 49 14.12 -9.53 -3.25
CA PRO A 49 15.45 -10.14 -3.31
C PRO A 49 16.42 -9.33 -4.16
N LEU A 50 15.94 -8.72 -5.25
CA LEU A 50 16.76 -7.90 -6.16
C LEU A 50 17.18 -6.58 -5.52
N ASP A 51 16.28 -5.94 -4.78
CA ASP A 51 16.60 -4.70 -4.08
C ASP A 51 17.53 -4.95 -2.90
N ILE A 52 17.32 -6.03 -2.14
CA ILE A 52 18.26 -6.44 -1.08
C ILE A 52 19.64 -6.73 -1.69
N ALA A 53 19.71 -7.44 -2.82
CA ALA A 53 20.96 -7.71 -3.51
C ALA A 53 21.69 -6.41 -3.90
N ARG A 54 21.03 -5.53 -4.65
CA ARG A 54 21.62 -4.32 -5.25
C ARG A 54 21.83 -3.20 -4.25
N ALA A 55 20.81 -2.88 -3.47
CA ALA A 55 20.79 -1.73 -2.57
C ALA A 55 21.50 -1.99 -1.25
N LEU A 56 21.65 -3.25 -0.82
CA LEU A 56 22.27 -3.57 0.47
C LEU A 56 23.53 -4.44 0.33
N LEU A 57 23.41 -5.66 -0.19
CA LEU A 57 24.50 -6.65 -0.12
C LEU A 57 25.73 -6.25 -0.94
N VAL A 58 25.52 -5.75 -2.17
CA VAL A 58 26.61 -5.26 -3.03
C VAL A 58 27.34 -4.09 -2.37
N ARG A 59 26.60 -3.16 -1.74
CA ARG A 59 27.21 -2.01 -1.02
C ARG A 59 28.01 -2.45 0.20
N MET A 60 27.49 -3.38 1.00
CA MET A 60 28.22 -3.93 2.14
C MET A 60 29.49 -4.68 1.72
N ALA A 61 29.46 -5.38 0.59
CA ALA A 61 30.61 -6.11 0.08
C ALA A 61 31.75 -5.19 -0.43
N LYS A 62 31.45 -3.92 -0.75
CA LYS A 62 32.46 -2.90 -1.10
C LYS A 62 33.21 -2.35 0.13
N ILE A 63 32.73 -2.61 1.36
CA ILE A 63 33.38 -2.14 2.58
C ILE A 63 34.66 -2.97 2.84
N THR A 64 35.80 -2.27 3.00
CA THR A 64 37.08 -2.94 3.28
C THR A 64 37.01 -3.70 4.60
N GLY A 65 37.39 -4.98 4.58
CA GLY A 65 37.36 -5.84 5.77
C GLY A 65 36.04 -6.59 5.97
N VAL A 66 35.01 -6.33 5.14
CA VAL A 66 33.74 -7.08 5.13
C VAL A 66 33.78 -8.15 4.04
N ARG A 67 33.32 -9.35 4.37
CA ARG A 67 33.06 -10.46 3.45
C ARG A 67 31.58 -10.77 3.49
N VAL A 68 30.92 -10.84 2.34
CA VAL A 68 29.52 -11.27 2.26
C VAL A 68 29.48 -12.66 1.62
N ILE A 69 28.79 -13.59 2.26
CA ILE A 69 28.50 -14.93 1.76
C ILE A 69 26.99 -14.99 1.56
N VAL A 70 26.56 -15.25 0.33
CA VAL A 70 25.15 -15.30 -0.03
C VAL A 70 24.78 -16.71 -0.47
N GLY A 71 23.82 -17.34 0.21
CA GLY A 71 23.11 -18.52 -0.25
C GLY A 71 21.88 -18.08 -1.04
N THR A 72 21.79 -18.46 -2.31
CA THR A 72 20.64 -18.10 -3.16
C THR A 72 20.51 -18.96 -4.41
N ARG A 73 19.29 -19.08 -4.93
CA ARG A 73 19.00 -19.65 -6.26
C ARG A 73 19.31 -18.64 -7.39
N PRO A 74 19.58 -19.11 -8.63
CA PRO A 74 19.88 -18.22 -9.76
C PRO A 74 18.75 -17.27 -10.15
N SER A 75 17.48 -17.69 -10.04
CA SER A 75 16.35 -16.94 -10.57
C SER A 75 15.28 -16.69 -9.51
N VAL A 76 14.62 -15.54 -9.61
CA VAL A 76 13.39 -15.21 -8.88
C VAL A 76 12.11 -15.71 -9.59
N ASN A 77 12.25 -16.21 -10.83
CA ASN A 77 11.16 -16.48 -11.79
C ASN A 77 10.48 -17.84 -11.65
N GLU A 78 10.31 -18.37 -10.44
CA GLU A 78 9.55 -19.62 -10.22
C GLU A 78 8.19 -19.43 -9.53
N ALA A 79 7.76 -18.18 -9.28
CA ALA A 79 6.44 -17.85 -8.70
C ALA A 79 5.56 -16.98 -9.64
N PRO A 80 4.24 -16.89 -9.37
CA PRO A 80 3.27 -16.18 -10.23
C PRO A 80 3.50 -14.67 -10.37
N ASP A 81 4.22 -14.06 -9.42
CA ASP A 81 4.63 -12.65 -9.47
C ASP A 81 5.92 -12.52 -10.29
N SER A 82 5.79 -12.55 -11.61
CA SER A 82 6.92 -12.47 -12.56
C SER A 82 7.36 -11.01 -12.82
N PRO A 83 8.55 -10.56 -12.35
CA PRO A 83 9.30 -9.54 -13.08
C PRO A 83 9.81 -10.13 -14.42
N SER A 84 10.08 -9.27 -15.41
CA SER A 84 10.48 -9.70 -16.76
C SER A 84 11.68 -10.65 -16.77
N ALA A 85 11.68 -11.60 -17.71
CA ALA A 85 12.64 -12.71 -17.88
C ALA A 85 14.15 -12.36 -17.93
N ASP A 86 14.54 -11.10 -17.85
CA ASP A 86 15.93 -10.63 -17.99
C ASP A 86 16.68 -10.37 -16.67
N GLU A 87 16.00 -10.36 -15.51
CA GLU A 87 16.65 -10.10 -14.21
C GLU A 87 16.98 -11.38 -13.41
N ASP A 88 18.25 -11.76 -13.43
CA ASP A 88 18.87 -12.87 -12.69
C ASP A 88 19.46 -12.35 -11.36
N LEU A 89 19.21 -13.03 -10.24
CA LEU A 89 19.67 -12.62 -8.91
C LEU A 89 21.20 -12.72 -8.79
N LEU A 90 21.82 -13.67 -9.48
CA LEU A 90 23.28 -13.77 -9.60
C LEU A 90 23.87 -12.66 -10.46
N ARG A 91 23.11 -12.09 -11.41
CA ARG A 91 23.50 -10.85 -12.09
C ARG A 91 23.36 -9.64 -11.17
N ALA A 92 22.30 -9.57 -10.37
CA ALA A 92 22.13 -8.49 -9.39
C ALA A 92 23.24 -8.45 -8.33
N LEU A 93 23.81 -9.62 -8.00
CA LEU A 93 24.99 -9.75 -7.13
C LEU A 93 26.34 -9.64 -7.86
N ALA A 94 26.34 -9.60 -9.19
CA ALA A 94 27.57 -9.51 -9.98
C ALA A 94 28.19 -8.12 -9.85
N PRO A 95 29.53 -8.02 -9.79
CA PRO A 95 30.19 -6.73 -9.77
C PRO A 95 30.06 -6.04 -11.13
N ASP A 96 30.04 -4.72 -11.13
CA ASP A 96 30.14 -3.93 -12.35
C ASP A 96 31.53 -4.12 -12.97
N GLU A 97 31.60 -4.73 -14.16
CA GLU A 97 32.85 -5.06 -14.85
C GLU A 97 33.67 -3.82 -15.24
N SER A 98 33.06 -2.63 -15.18
CA SER A 98 33.72 -1.35 -15.47
C SER A 98 34.38 -0.69 -14.25
N ASP A 99 34.17 -1.20 -13.03
CA ASP A 99 34.68 -0.63 -11.77
C ASP A 99 36.03 -1.27 -11.37
N PRO A 100 37.17 -0.54 -11.35
CA PRO A 100 38.46 -1.08 -10.92
C PRO A 100 38.53 -1.42 -9.40
N ALA A 101 37.54 -0.99 -8.60
CA ALA A 101 37.35 -1.41 -7.21
C ALA A 101 36.34 -2.58 -7.08
N ALA A 102 36.00 -3.25 -8.19
CA ALA A 102 35.01 -4.32 -8.24
C ALA A 102 35.24 -5.41 -7.17
N THR A 103 34.17 -5.67 -6.41
CA THR A 103 34.09 -6.78 -5.46
C THR A 103 34.35 -8.09 -6.19
N ARG A 104 35.37 -8.85 -5.77
CA ARG A 104 35.63 -10.18 -6.31
C ARG A 104 34.54 -11.16 -5.84
N VAL A 105 33.64 -11.54 -6.75
CA VAL A 105 32.64 -12.57 -6.49
C VAL A 105 33.22 -13.96 -6.78
N LEU A 106 33.18 -14.84 -5.78
CA LEU A 106 33.57 -16.24 -5.90
C LEU A 106 32.31 -17.11 -5.88
N ARG A 107 31.98 -17.73 -7.01
CA ARG A 107 30.91 -18.74 -7.05
C ARG A 107 31.44 -20.05 -6.49
N LEU A 108 30.83 -20.50 -5.39
CA LEU A 108 31.12 -21.81 -4.80
C LEU A 108 30.19 -22.84 -5.46
N ALA A 109 30.76 -23.86 -6.10
CA ALA A 109 29.99 -24.99 -6.59
C ALA A 109 29.65 -25.94 -5.42
N SER A 110 28.62 -26.77 -5.61
CA SER A 110 28.32 -27.86 -4.67
C SER A 110 29.54 -28.76 -4.50
N ASP A 111 29.83 -29.18 -3.26
CA ASP A 111 30.90 -30.13 -2.94
C ASP A 111 30.28 -31.53 -2.74
N PRO A 112 30.43 -32.46 -3.70
CA PRO A 112 29.91 -33.82 -3.55
C PRO A 112 30.46 -34.54 -2.33
N LYS A 113 31.68 -34.20 -1.86
CA LYS A 113 32.24 -34.79 -0.64
C LYS A 113 31.52 -34.27 0.60
N ALA A 114 31.05 -33.01 0.60
CA ALA A 114 30.26 -32.47 1.68
C ALA A 114 28.88 -33.14 1.74
N ILE A 115 28.22 -33.35 0.60
CA ILE A 115 26.96 -34.08 0.51
C ILE A 115 27.13 -35.52 1.00
N LEU A 116 28.18 -36.20 0.54
CA LEU A 116 28.49 -37.57 0.97
C LEU A 116 28.64 -37.64 2.49
N ARG A 117 29.47 -36.75 3.09
CA ARG A 117 29.67 -36.70 4.55
C ARG A 117 28.36 -36.42 5.29
N TYR A 118 27.52 -35.53 4.75
CA TYR A 118 26.22 -35.20 5.34
C TYR A 118 25.29 -36.41 5.36
N VAL A 119 25.10 -37.08 4.21
CA VAL A 119 24.22 -38.25 4.08
C VAL A 119 24.72 -39.39 4.96
N GLU A 120 26.02 -39.69 4.91
CA GLU A 120 26.64 -40.71 5.74
C GLU A 120 26.44 -40.42 7.23
N ALA A 121 26.72 -39.20 7.69
CA ALA A 121 26.56 -38.82 9.09
C ALA A 121 25.11 -38.96 9.57
N ARG A 122 24.13 -38.57 8.74
CA ARG A 122 22.71 -38.66 9.10
C ARG A 122 22.21 -40.09 9.17
N LEU A 123 22.60 -40.95 8.22
CA LEU A 123 22.24 -42.37 8.25
C LEU A 123 22.92 -43.11 9.40
N ARG A 124 24.19 -42.84 9.70
CA ARG A 124 24.89 -43.40 10.87
C ARG A 124 24.26 -42.94 12.17
N HIS A 125 23.89 -41.67 12.26
CA HIS A 125 23.20 -41.15 13.44
C HIS A 125 21.85 -41.84 13.65
N ALA A 126 21.05 -42.03 12.59
CA ALA A 126 19.79 -42.76 12.68
C ALA A 126 19.98 -44.24 13.08
N ARG A 127 21.07 -44.87 12.64
CA ARG A 127 21.42 -46.23 13.09
C ARG A 127 21.78 -46.26 14.58
N ASP A 128 22.68 -45.37 15.01
CA ASP A 128 23.33 -45.46 16.31
C ASP A 128 22.50 -44.82 17.43
N HIS A 129 21.63 -43.85 17.10
CA HIS A 129 20.87 -43.02 18.04
C HIS A 129 19.42 -42.79 17.62
N GLY A 130 18.92 -43.48 16.58
CA GLY A 130 17.53 -43.32 16.14
C GLY A 130 16.53 -43.91 17.12
N GLU A 131 15.38 -43.26 17.25
CA GLU A 131 14.27 -43.72 18.11
C GLU A 131 13.46 -44.87 17.49
N ASP A 132 13.51 -45.03 16.15
CA ASP A 132 12.86 -46.12 15.44
C ASP A 132 13.78 -47.35 15.36
N GLU A 133 13.47 -48.36 16.17
CA GLU A 133 14.21 -49.62 16.23
C GLU A 133 14.25 -50.35 14.87
N ALA A 134 13.18 -50.29 14.07
CA ALA A 134 13.13 -50.97 12.78
C ALA A 134 14.09 -50.33 11.75
N VAL A 135 14.21 -49.00 11.79
CA VAL A 135 15.18 -48.24 10.99
C VAL A 135 16.60 -48.54 11.47
N SER A 136 16.85 -48.49 12.77
CA SER A 136 18.16 -48.80 13.36
C SER A 136 18.64 -50.20 13.00
N ASP A 137 17.79 -51.22 13.17
CA ASP A 137 18.07 -52.61 12.84
C ASP A 137 18.39 -52.80 11.35
N THR A 138 17.60 -52.16 10.47
CA THR A 138 17.82 -52.25 9.03
C THR A 138 19.15 -51.62 8.63
N LEU A 139 19.49 -50.45 9.18
CA LEU A 139 20.76 -49.78 8.93
C LEU A 139 21.95 -50.56 9.51
N ALA A 140 21.78 -51.23 10.65
CA ALA A 140 22.77 -52.12 11.24
C ALA A 140 23.03 -53.37 10.37
N GLN A 141 21.98 -53.96 9.81
CA GLN A 141 22.08 -55.11 8.89
C GLN A 141 22.77 -54.75 7.57
N VAL A 142 22.54 -53.54 7.05
CA VAL A 142 23.16 -53.05 5.82
C VAL A 142 24.65 -52.76 6.02
N GLY A 143 25.04 -52.36 7.24
CA GLY A 143 26.42 -52.10 7.62
C GLY A 143 27.02 -50.83 7.01
N ASP A 144 28.26 -50.54 7.41
CA ASP A 144 28.99 -49.33 7.01
C ASP A 144 29.17 -49.20 5.50
N ASP A 145 29.47 -50.31 4.82
CA ASP A 145 29.70 -50.31 3.37
C ASP A 145 28.42 -49.98 2.60
N GLY A 146 27.26 -50.46 3.07
CA GLY A 146 25.98 -50.17 2.43
C GLY A 146 25.51 -48.74 2.69
N ILE A 147 25.73 -48.20 3.90
CA ILE A 147 25.48 -46.78 4.20
C ILE A 147 26.37 -45.88 3.33
N LEU A 148 27.66 -46.22 3.20
CA LEU A 148 28.59 -45.48 2.36
C LEU A 148 28.21 -45.56 0.88
N ALA A 149 27.75 -46.72 0.40
CA ALA A 149 27.26 -46.88 -0.97
C ALA A 149 26.00 -46.03 -1.23
N ALA A 150 25.06 -45.99 -0.28
CA ALA A 150 23.88 -45.14 -0.37
C ALA A 150 24.27 -43.64 -0.40
N ALA A 151 25.17 -43.23 0.50
CA ALA A 151 25.68 -41.86 0.56
C ALA A 151 26.41 -41.45 -0.73
N ARG A 152 27.21 -42.35 -1.31
CA ARG A 152 27.83 -42.13 -2.63
C ARG A 152 26.78 -41.98 -3.73
N GLY A 153 25.76 -42.85 -3.76
CA GLY A 153 24.70 -42.77 -4.76
C GLY A 153 23.97 -41.42 -4.75
N VAL A 154 23.69 -40.87 -3.56
CA VAL A 154 23.10 -39.54 -3.43
C VAL A 154 24.09 -38.44 -3.86
N ALA A 155 25.34 -38.52 -3.43
CA ALA A 155 26.37 -37.51 -3.72
C ALA A 155 26.80 -37.46 -5.19
N GLU A 156 26.87 -38.60 -5.87
CA GLU A 156 27.25 -38.72 -7.29
C GLU A 156 26.26 -38.03 -8.23
N ARG A 157 25.01 -37.81 -7.78
CA ARG A 157 24.04 -37.01 -8.53
C ARG A 157 24.50 -35.54 -8.68
N GLY A 158 25.38 -35.06 -7.79
CA GLY A 158 25.88 -33.68 -7.80
C GLY A 158 24.80 -32.62 -7.54
N LEU A 159 23.64 -33.04 -7.01
CA LEU A 159 22.47 -32.20 -6.77
C LEU A 159 22.63 -31.35 -5.50
N GLU A 160 21.67 -30.47 -5.27
CA GLU A 160 21.66 -29.53 -4.15
C GLU A 160 21.50 -30.23 -2.79
N PHE A 161 21.91 -29.54 -1.71
CA PHE A 161 21.77 -30.05 -0.34
C PHE A 161 20.31 -30.35 0.03
N LEU A 162 19.34 -29.63 -0.54
CA LEU A 162 17.92 -29.90 -0.37
C LEU A 162 17.58 -31.32 -0.85
N PHE A 163 18.01 -31.70 -2.06
CA PHE A 163 17.81 -33.04 -2.57
C PHE A 163 18.41 -34.10 -1.64
N ALA A 164 19.64 -33.89 -1.18
CA ALA A 164 20.30 -34.81 -0.26
C ALA A 164 19.55 -34.95 1.08
N ARG A 165 19.04 -33.83 1.61
CA ARG A 165 18.21 -33.82 2.82
C ARG A 165 16.92 -34.61 2.61
N LEU A 166 16.20 -34.36 1.53
CA LEU A 166 14.95 -35.07 1.21
C LEU A 166 15.19 -36.56 0.95
N ALA A 167 16.24 -36.91 0.21
CA ALA A 167 16.62 -38.29 -0.05
C ALA A 167 16.93 -39.04 1.24
N VAL A 168 17.65 -38.41 2.19
CA VAL A 168 17.88 -39.01 3.51
C VAL A 168 16.57 -39.28 4.23
N TYR A 169 15.63 -38.33 4.25
CA TYR A 169 14.34 -38.55 4.91
C TYR A 169 13.56 -39.70 4.27
N GLU A 170 13.44 -39.72 2.95
CA GLU A 170 12.74 -40.81 2.25
C GLU A 170 13.46 -42.17 2.40
N ILE A 171 14.79 -42.17 2.56
CA ILE A 171 15.55 -43.38 2.94
C ILE A 171 15.24 -43.80 4.37
N LEU A 172 15.14 -42.88 5.33
CA LEU A 172 14.86 -43.25 6.72
C LEU A 172 13.45 -43.81 6.87
N GLU A 173 12.49 -43.28 6.11
CA GLU A 173 11.09 -43.73 6.09
C GLU A 173 10.90 -45.13 5.45
N ASP A 174 11.65 -45.46 4.40
CA ASP A 174 11.77 -46.83 3.89
C ASP A 174 13.25 -47.25 3.86
N SER A 175 13.80 -47.53 5.04
CA SER A 175 15.21 -47.94 5.20
C SER A 175 15.56 -49.24 4.47
N THR A 176 14.56 -50.00 4.02
CA THR A 176 14.81 -51.23 3.27
C THR A 176 15.25 -50.98 1.83
N ILE A 177 15.06 -49.76 1.28
CA ILE A 177 15.43 -49.45 -0.11
C ILE A 177 16.94 -49.51 -0.37
N ILE A 178 17.77 -49.22 0.64
CA ILE A 178 19.23 -49.24 0.51
C ILE A 178 19.81 -50.66 0.54
N ARG A 179 18.97 -51.69 0.79
CA ARG A 179 19.42 -53.08 0.72
C ARG A 179 19.82 -53.46 -0.71
N PRO A 180 20.88 -54.26 -0.91
CA PRO A 180 21.33 -54.66 -2.25
C PRO A 180 20.24 -55.27 -3.13
N GLN A 181 19.28 -56.00 -2.55
CA GLN A 181 18.17 -56.64 -3.26
C GLN A 181 17.11 -55.65 -3.76
N ARG A 182 17.01 -54.45 -3.18
CA ARG A 182 16.09 -53.36 -3.58
C ARG A 182 16.78 -52.23 -4.35
N ASN A 183 17.98 -52.47 -4.91
CA ASN A 183 18.77 -51.46 -5.64
C ASN A 183 17.98 -50.74 -6.75
N LEU A 184 17.02 -51.41 -7.41
CA LEU A 184 16.15 -50.76 -8.40
C LEU A 184 15.25 -49.68 -7.78
N ALA A 185 14.69 -49.92 -6.59
CA ALA A 185 13.87 -48.94 -5.88
C ALA A 185 14.73 -47.74 -5.44
N PHE A 186 15.94 -47.99 -4.94
CA PHE A 186 16.90 -46.95 -4.61
C PHE A 186 17.29 -46.10 -5.83
N ARG A 187 17.58 -46.73 -6.98
CA ARG A 187 17.86 -45.99 -8.23
C ARG A 187 16.66 -45.18 -8.70
N ARG A 188 15.43 -45.69 -8.56
CA ARG A 188 14.20 -44.93 -8.86
C ARG A 188 13.98 -43.77 -7.91
N LEU A 189 14.40 -43.88 -6.65
CA LEU A 189 14.41 -42.77 -5.71
C LEU A 189 15.29 -41.64 -6.24
N LEU A 190 16.52 -41.98 -6.65
CA LEU A 190 17.54 -41.03 -7.07
C LEU A 190 17.40 -40.51 -8.51
N ALA A 191 16.53 -41.11 -9.32
CA ALA A 191 16.37 -40.76 -10.74
C ALA A 191 15.73 -39.38 -10.94
N GLY A 192 14.91 -38.92 -10.00
CA GLY A 192 14.23 -37.63 -10.07
C GLY A 192 15.05 -36.46 -9.56
N ASP A 193 14.38 -35.31 -9.46
CA ASP A 193 14.86 -34.11 -8.76
C ASP A 193 14.23 -34.00 -7.35
N HIS A 194 14.44 -32.86 -6.66
CA HIS A 194 13.86 -32.61 -5.33
C HIS A 194 12.33 -32.46 -5.37
N GLN A 195 11.76 -32.02 -6.50
CA GLN A 195 10.30 -31.93 -6.71
C GLN A 195 9.68 -33.33 -6.81
N ASP A 196 10.36 -34.26 -7.49
CA ASP A 196 9.94 -35.65 -7.57
C ASP A 196 10.04 -36.37 -6.22
N LEU A 197 11.06 -36.04 -5.41
CA LEU A 197 11.16 -36.52 -4.02
C LEU A 197 10.03 -35.97 -3.16
N PHE A 198 9.71 -34.68 -3.29
CA PHE A 198 8.59 -34.09 -2.58
C PHE A 198 7.26 -34.71 -3.02
N GLY A 199 7.06 -35.00 -4.31
CA GLY A 199 5.88 -35.74 -4.80
C GLY A 199 5.74 -37.13 -4.16
N LYS A 200 6.83 -37.88 -3.99
CA LYS A 200 6.81 -39.16 -3.26
C LYS A 200 6.48 -38.99 -1.78
N ALA A 201 6.99 -37.92 -1.16
CA ALA A 201 6.63 -37.58 0.21
C ALA A 201 5.13 -37.28 0.32
N MET A 202 4.55 -36.57 -0.64
CA MET A 202 3.11 -36.31 -0.71
C MET A 202 2.30 -37.60 -0.84
N GLU A 203 2.71 -38.54 -1.70
CA GLU A 203 2.09 -39.88 -1.82
C GLU A 203 2.20 -40.71 -0.53
N ARG A 204 3.33 -40.59 0.19
CA ARG A 204 3.52 -41.24 1.49
C ARG A 204 2.58 -40.63 2.54
N LEU A 205 2.58 -39.31 2.65
CA LEU A 205 1.75 -38.58 3.62
C LEU A 205 0.26 -38.81 3.37
N ALA A 206 -0.19 -38.83 2.10
CA ALA A 206 -1.57 -39.14 1.74
C ALA A 206 -2.01 -40.56 2.14
N ARG A 207 -1.07 -41.52 2.27
CA ARG A 207 -1.37 -42.87 2.77
C ARG A 207 -1.51 -42.94 4.29
N ILE A 208 -0.93 -41.96 5.00
CA ILE A 208 -1.07 -41.84 6.47
C ILE A 208 -2.40 -41.18 6.79
N ASP A 209 -2.67 -40.03 6.18
CA ASP A 209 -3.94 -39.31 6.26
C ASP A 209 -4.16 -38.56 4.93
N ASP A 210 -5.32 -38.77 4.30
CA ASP A 210 -5.65 -38.22 2.98
C ASP A 210 -5.85 -36.69 2.99
N ARG A 211 -5.96 -36.08 4.18
CA ARG A 211 -6.05 -34.62 4.37
C ARG A 211 -4.69 -33.93 4.36
N TYR A 212 -3.59 -34.65 4.59
CA TYR A 212 -2.25 -34.04 4.67
C TYR A 212 -1.83 -33.27 3.41
N PRO A 213 -2.07 -33.77 2.18
CA PRO A 213 -1.80 -33.01 0.97
C PRO A 213 -2.47 -31.64 0.91
N PHE A 214 -3.70 -31.54 1.40
CA PHE A 214 -4.48 -30.31 1.42
C PHE A 214 -3.96 -29.31 2.45
N LEU A 215 -3.55 -29.80 3.64
CA LEU A 215 -2.89 -28.96 4.65
C LEU A 215 -1.57 -28.39 4.13
N LEU A 216 -0.76 -29.19 3.44
CA LEU A 216 0.49 -28.71 2.85
C LEU A 216 0.24 -27.73 1.69
N GLN A 217 -0.79 -27.97 0.87
CA GLN A 217 -1.19 -27.01 -0.16
C GLN A 217 -1.70 -25.70 0.46
N ALA A 218 -2.46 -25.75 1.56
CA ALA A 218 -2.88 -24.55 2.28
C ALA A 218 -1.67 -23.71 2.75
N LEU A 219 -0.62 -24.35 3.27
CA LEU A 219 0.62 -23.65 3.63
C LEU A 219 1.32 -23.02 2.43
N SER A 220 1.21 -23.62 1.24
CA SER A 220 1.76 -23.02 0.01
C SER A 220 1.06 -21.72 -0.37
N LEU A 221 -0.22 -21.58 -0.02
CA LEU A 221 -1.03 -20.40 -0.30
C LEU A 221 -0.86 -19.30 0.75
N ALA A 222 -0.05 -19.51 1.79
CA ALA A 222 0.09 -18.60 2.94
C ALA A 222 0.81 -17.26 2.67
N ARG A 223 0.98 -16.86 1.40
CA ARG A 223 1.67 -15.64 0.93
C ARG A 223 3.05 -15.44 1.58
N GLY A 224 3.78 -16.54 1.81
CA GLY A 224 5.12 -16.54 2.43
C GLY A 224 5.16 -16.16 3.92
N ARG A 225 4.02 -15.86 4.54
CA ARG A 225 3.94 -15.50 5.98
C ARG A 225 3.64 -16.71 6.85
N GLY A 226 3.10 -17.76 6.25
CA GLY A 226 2.60 -18.96 6.92
C GLY A 226 1.20 -18.79 7.51
N LEU A 227 0.55 -19.91 7.83
CA LEU A 227 -0.79 -19.94 8.42
C LEU A 227 -0.73 -20.17 9.93
N PRO A 228 -1.47 -19.39 10.73
CA PRO A 228 -1.63 -19.69 12.14
C PRO A 228 -2.58 -20.89 12.34
N GLU A 229 -2.26 -21.73 13.31
CA GLU A 229 -3.20 -22.72 13.85
C GLU A 229 -4.35 -22.03 14.60
N ALA A 230 -4.01 -20.96 15.33
CA ALA A 230 -5.00 -20.16 16.04
C ALA A 230 -6.04 -19.54 15.11
N ASN A 231 -7.30 -19.49 15.58
CA ASN A 231 -8.47 -18.98 14.84
C ASN A 231 -8.89 -19.84 13.63
N GLY A 232 -8.38 -21.07 13.51
CA GLY A 232 -8.87 -22.04 12.52
C GLY A 232 -8.52 -21.71 11.06
N VAL A 233 -7.62 -20.77 10.81
CA VAL A 233 -7.26 -20.31 9.45
C VAL A 233 -6.72 -21.46 8.61
N TRP A 234 -5.74 -22.21 9.13
CA TRP A 234 -5.16 -23.33 8.38
C TRP A 234 -6.19 -24.42 8.06
N ALA A 235 -7.03 -24.76 9.03
CA ALA A 235 -8.11 -25.73 8.86
C ALA A 235 -9.15 -25.27 7.82
N ALA A 236 -9.60 -24.01 7.91
CA ALA A 236 -10.59 -23.45 6.99
C ALA A 236 -10.12 -23.48 5.53
N VAL A 237 -8.85 -23.13 5.28
CA VAL A 237 -8.27 -23.20 3.94
C VAL A 237 -8.18 -24.64 3.46
N ALA A 238 -7.70 -25.57 4.29
CA ALA A 238 -7.62 -26.98 3.91
C ALA A 238 -8.99 -27.60 3.60
N GLU A 239 -10.01 -27.27 4.38
CA GLU A 239 -11.38 -27.72 4.17
C GLU A 239 -11.96 -27.20 2.85
N ALA A 240 -11.72 -25.93 2.52
CA ALA A 240 -12.14 -25.36 1.25
C ALA A 240 -11.42 -26.01 0.05
N LEU A 241 -10.14 -26.36 0.20
CA LEU A 241 -9.40 -27.09 -0.84
C LEU A 241 -9.95 -28.52 -1.04
N ILE A 242 -10.33 -29.20 0.04
CA ILE A 242 -10.98 -30.52 -0.03
C ILE A 242 -12.31 -30.43 -0.78
N ALA A 243 -13.16 -29.45 -0.41
CA ALA A 243 -14.44 -29.22 -1.09
C ALA A 243 -14.23 -28.91 -2.60
N ALA A 244 -13.23 -28.08 -2.91
CA ALA A 244 -12.88 -27.75 -4.29
C ALA A 244 -12.40 -28.96 -5.10
N ALA A 245 -11.61 -29.87 -4.51
CA ALA A 245 -11.17 -31.11 -5.18
C ALA A 245 -12.33 -32.08 -5.43
N ALA A 246 -13.30 -32.14 -4.52
CA ALA A 246 -14.45 -33.04 -4.64
C ALA A 246 -15.48 -32.57 -5.67
N GLY A 247 -15.44 -31.29 -6.07
CA GLY A 247 -16.46 -30.68 -6.93
C GLY A 247 -17.84 -30.58 -6.28
N ASP A 248 -17.89 -30.68 -4.94
CA ASP A 248 -19.13 -30.71 -4.16
C ASP A 248 -18.92 -29.99 -2.82
N VAL A 249 -20.01 -29.46 -2.24
CA VAL A 249 -19.99 -28.82 -0.91
C VAL A 249 -19.98 -29.92 0.15
N ILE A 250 -18.79 -30.44 0.50
CA ILE A 250 -18.69 -31.45 1.57
C ILE A 250 -19.03 -30.80 2.92
N ALA A 251 -19.81 -31.53 3.71
CA ALA A 251 -20.22 -31.17 5.05
C ALA A 251 -19.02 -30.92 5.99
N HIS A 252 -19.12 -29.83 6.74
CA HIS A 252 -18.14 -29.36 7.70
C HIS A 252 -17.60 -30.48 8.62
N THR A 253 -16.28 -30.65 8.60
CA THR A 253 -15.60 -31.51 9.57
C THR A 253 -15.40 -30.69 10.85
N SER A 254 -15.80 -31.23 12.01
CA SER A 254 -15.79 -30.48 13.27
C SER A 254 -14.39 -29.93 13.63
N GLY A 255 -14.31 -28.71 14.19
CA GLY A 255 -13.02 -28.05 14.49
C GLY A 255 -12.11 -28.77 15.50
N GLU A 256 -12.64 -29.67 16.33
CA GLU A 256 -11.84 -30.52 17.23
C GLU A 256 -11.02 -31.56 16.45
N GLU A 257 -11.54 -32.05 15.32
CA GLU A 257 -10.90 -33.05 14.48
C GLU A 257 -9.68 -32.46 13.74
N TRP A 258 -9.78 -31.22 13.28
CA TRP A 258 -8.67 -30.56 12.58
C TRP A 258 -7.48 -30.27 13.48
N SER A 259 -7.70 -30.01 14.77
CA SER A 259 -6.62 -29.69 15.70
C SER A 259 -5.69 -30.89 15.91
N SER A 260 -6.22 -32.12 16.01
CA SER A 260 -5.41 -33.33 16.10
C SER A 260 -4.65 -33.61 14.79
N VAL A 261 -5.31 -33.43 13.65
CA VAL A 261 -4.69 -33.68 12.33
C VAL A 261 -3.52 -32.71 12.09
N ILE A 262 -3.70 -31.43 12.45
CA ILE A 262 -2.64 -30.43 12.40
C ILE A 262 -1.49 -30.79 13.36
N HIS A 263 -1.79 -31.30 14.55
CA HIS A 263 -0.74 -31.74 15.46
C HIS A 263 0.05 -32.93 14.91
N ASP A 264 -0.64 -33.92 14.33
CA ASP A 264 -0.02 -35.14 13.80
C ASP A 264 0.82 -34.87 12.55
N ILE A 265 0.34 -34.01 11.64
CA ILE A 265 1.10 -33.67 10.42
C ILE A 265 2.42 -32.96 10.75
N LEU A 266 2.48 -32.17 11.83
CA LEU A 266 3.72 -31.50 12.24
C LEU A 266 4.83 -32.49 12.59
N SER A 267 4.46 -33.70 13.03
CA SER A 267 5.40 -34.79 13.27
C SER A 267 5.74 -35.54 11.98
N HIS A 268 4.73 -35.95 11.20
CA HIS A 268 4.93 -36.75 9.97
C HIS A 268 5.58 -35.97 8.81
N ALA A 269 5.34 -34.67 8.75
CA ALA A 269 5.85 -33.77 7.72
C ALA A 269 6.86 -32.74 8.26
N ALA A 270 7.47 -33.00 9.43
CA ALA A 270 8.48 -32.13 10.06
C ALA A 270 9.60 -31.64 9.10
N PRO A 271 10.09 -32.42 8.11
CA PRO A 271 11.11 -31.93 7.18
C PRO A 271 10.61 -30.85 6.21
N TYR A 272 9.30 -30.79 6.00
CA TYR A 272 8.62 -29.99 4.99
C TYR A 272 7.93 -28.75 5.56
N ILE A 273 7.76 -28.69 6.89
CA ILE A 273 7.08 -27.59 7.59
C ILE A 273 8.09 -26.83 8.46
N GLY A 274 8.15 -25.52 8.27
CA GLY A 274 8.82 -24.58 9.16
C GLY A 274 7.82 -23.97 10.15
N ALA A 275 8.25 -23.73 11.37
CA ALA A 275 7.47 -23.04 12.40
C ALA A 275 8.18 -21.73 12.77
N ASP A 276 7.47 -20.62 12.62
CA ASP A 276 7.94 -19.30 13.02
C ASP A 276 7.12 -18.80 14.21
N ASN A 277 7.81 -18.30 15.23
CA ASN A 277 7.16 -17.66 16.37
C ASN A 277 6.82 -16.22 15.98
N LEU A 278 5.54 -15.83 16.06
CA LEU A 278 5.17 -14.41 15.97
C LEU A 278 5.76 -13.68 17.16
N HIS A 279 6.81 -12.89 16.94
CA HIS A 279 7.29 -11.96 17.94
C HIS A 279 6.16 -10.99 18.32
N PRO A 280 5.97 -10.69 19.62
CA PRO A 280 5.15 -9.58 20.04
C PRO A 280 5.82 -8.31 19.52
N LEU A 281 5.19 -7.68 18.54
CA LEU A 281 5.43 -6.28 18.23
C LEU A 281 4.21 -5.56 18.79
N ASP A 282 4.49 -4.50 19.53
CA ASP A 282 3.58 -3.64 20.30
C ASP A 282 3.42 -4.01 21.78
N SER A 283 4.34 -3.43 22.54
CA SER A 283 4.30 -3.25 23.98
C SER A 283 3.15 -2.31 24.37
N GLU A 284 2.00 -2.86 24.74
CA GLU A 284 1.13 -2.27 25.78
C GLU A 284 0.29 -3.32 26.52
N ASN A 285 0.14 -4.54 26.00
CA ASN A 285 -0.56 -5.63 26.69
C ASN A 285 0.21 -6.96 26.61
N GLU A 286 1.40 -6.96 27.20
CA GLU A 286 2.31 -8.12 27.30
C GLU A 286 1.72 -9.26 28.16
N HIS A 287 0.63 -9.03 28.90
CA HIS A 287 0.16 -9.96 29.93
C HIS A 287 -1.01 -10.88 29.52
N LEU A 288 -1.52 -10.81 28.27
CA LEU A 288 -2.72 -11.58 27.91
C LEU A 288 -2.71 -12.37 26.59
N ARG A 289 -1.62 -12.42 25.82
CA ARG A 289 -1.62 -13.20 24.57
C ARG A 289 -0.34 -14.02 24.41
N ARG A 290 -0.49 -15.35 24.36
CA ARG A 290 0.59 -16.25 23.94
C ARG A 290 1.02 -15.87 22.52
N PRO A 291 2.32 -15.79 22.22
CA PRO A 291 2.77 -15.65 20.84
C PRO A 291 2.18 -16.80 20.02
N GLY A 292 1.53 -16.47 18.90
CA GLY A 292 0.98 -17.47 18.00
C GLY A 292 2.10 -18.10 17.18
N THR A 293 2.08 -19.42 17.03
CA THR A 293 2.94 -20.11 16.08
C THR A 293 2.32 -20.02 14.69
N VAL A 294 3.14 -19.70 13.70
CA VAL A 294 2.75 -19.69 12.30
C VAL A 294 3.55 -20.76 11.58
N TYR A 295 2.85 -21.58 10.80
CA TYR A 295 3.46 -22.67 10.05
C TYR A 295 3.56 -22.30 8.58
N ARG A 296 4.67 -22.64 7.95
CA ARG A 296 4.88 -22.44 6.51
C ARG A 296 5.60 -23.64 5.92
N LEU A 297 5.62 -23.75 4.60
CA LEU A 297 6.51 -24.71 3.97
C LEU A 297 7.97 -24.31 4.24
N ALA A 298 8.78 -25.31 4.56
CA ALA A 298 10.17 -25.13 4.99
C ALA A 298 11.10 -24.61 3.88
N HIS A 299 10.66 -24.68 2.63
CA HIS A 299 11.43 -24.26 1.47
C HIS A 299 10.50 -23.79 0.35
N ARG A 300 10.89 -22.74 -0.38
CA ARG A 300 10.08 -22.18 -1.48
C ARG A 300 9.81 -23.18 -2.61
N GLU A 301 10.74 -24.08 -2.88
CA GLU A 301 10.54 -25.21 -3.83
C GLU A 301 9.25 -26.00 -3.57
N PHE A 302 8.83 -26.17 -2.32
CA PHE A 302 7.57 -26.88 -2.03
C PHE A 302 6.36 -26.04 -2.39
N VAL A 303 6.45 -24.71 -2.34
CA VAL A 303 5.42 -23.81 -2.87
C VAL A 303 5.36 -23.94 -4.40
N ASP A 304 6.53 -23.92 -5.05
CA ASP A 304 6.66 -24.01 -6.52
C ASP A 304 6.11 -25.36 -7.04
N TYR A 305 6.19 -26.44 -6.25
CA TYR A 305 5.52 -27.72 -6.52
C TYR A 305 4.02 -27.55 -6.75
N PHE A 306 3.33 -26.87 -5.83
CA PHE A 306 1.89 -26.62 -5.91
C PHE A 306 1.56 -25.63 -7.03
N ALA A 307 2.36 -24.57 -7.19
CA ALA A 307 2.19 -23.58 -8.26
C ALA A 307 2.26 -24.20 -9.67
N ARG A 308 3.05 -25.27 -9.84
CA ARG A 308 3.13 -26.06 -11.09
C ARG A 308 1.96 -27.02 -11.29
N GLY A 309 0.94 -26.99 -10.43
CA GLY A 309 -0.26 -27.84 -10.52
C GLY A 309 -0.01 -29.30 -10.16
N ARG A 310 1.03 -29.61 -9.39
CA ARG A 310 1.31 -30.98 -8.90
C ARG A 310 0.59 -31.31 -7.57
N GLY A 311 -0.18 -30.36 -7.04
CA GLY A 311 -1.01 -30.51 -5.84
C GLY A 311 -2.33 -31.26 -6.07
N PRO A 312 -3.10 -31.53 -5.01
CA PRO A 312 -4.43 -32.12 -5.13
C PRO A 312 -5.45 -31.19 -5.79
N VAL A 313 -5.30 -29.87 -5.64
CA VAL A 313 -6.17 -28.85 -6.26
C VAL A 313 -5.37 -28.03 -7.29
N PRO A 314 -5.94 -27.72 -8.48
CA PRO A 314 -5.33 -26.79 -9.43
C PRO A 314 -5.05 -25.40 -8.81
N PRO A 315 -3.98 -24.68 -9.20
CA PRO A 315 -3.58 -23.43 -8.54
C PRO A 315 -4.65 -22.33 -8.56
N ASP A 316 -5.31 -22.13 -9.70
CA ASP A 316 -6.37 -21.14 -9.91
C ASP A 316 -7.59 -21.42 -9.02
N VAL A 317 -8.01 -22.69 -8.97
CA VAL A 317 -9.09 -23.15 -8.11
C VAL A 317 -8.72 -23.00 -6.63
N GLY A 318 -7.48 -23.33 -6.26
CA GLY A 318 -7.00 -23.23 -4.89
C GLY A 318 -6.92 -21.80 -4.36
N VAL A 319 -6.47 -20.85 -5.19
CA VAL A 319 -6.45 -19.42 -4.84
C VAL A 319 -7.87 -18.90 -4.62
N SER A 320 -8.82 -19.22 -5.51
CA SER A 320 -10.22 -18.81 -5.34
C SER A 320 -10.86 -19.42 -4.08
N ALA A 321 -10.69 -20.73 -3.86
CA ALA A 321 -11.24 -21.42 -2.69
C ALA A 321 -10.66 -20.88 -1.37
N THR A 322 -9.39 -20.48 -1.37
CA THR A 322 -8.74 -19.84 -0.22
C THR A 322 -9.36 -18.48 0.08
N ALA A 323 -9.58 -17.64 -0.94
CA ALA A 323 -10.24 -16.35 -0.75
C ALA A 323 -11.65 -16.51 -0.17
N ASP A 324 -12.44 -17.47 -0.68
CA ASP A 324 -13.77 -17.80 -0.14
C ASP A 324 -13.73 -18.21 1.33
N ALA A 325 -12.83 -19.14 1.67
CA ALA A 325 -12.70 -19.66 3.02
C ALA A 325 -12.36 -18.55 4.02
N LEU A 326 -11.41 -17.68 3.67
CA LEU A 326 -10.95 -16.62 4.54
C LEU A 326 -11.96 -15.47 4.64
N LEU A 327 -12.70 -15.15 3.57
CA LEU A 327 -13.83 -14.21 3.62
C LEU A 327 -14.92 -14.74 4.55
N SER A 328 -15.36 -15.98 4.35
CA SER A 328 -16.41 -16.63 5.17
C SER A 328 -16.00 -16.69 6.65
N LEU A 329 -14.73 -17.02 6.92
CA LEU A 329 -14.18 -17.01 8.28
C LEU A 329 -14.17 -15.60 8.87
N GLY A 330 -13.82 -14.59 8.07
CA GLY A 330 -13.82 -13.19 8.48
C GLY A 330 -15.23 -12.69 8.82
N GLU A 331 -16.24 -13.03 8.02
CA GLU A 331 -17.65 -12.70 8.26
C GLU A 331 -18.14 -13.35 9.56
N ALA A 332 -17.92 -14.66 9.73
CA ALA A 332 -18.31 -15.39 10.94
C ALA A 332 -17.65 -14.84 12.22
N MET A 333 -16.42 -14.32 12.14
CA MET A 333 -15.75 -13.65 13.25
C MET A 333 -16.32 -12.26 13.53
N SER A 334 -16.63 -11.51 12.48
CA SER A 334 -17.18 -10.16 12.56
C SER A 334 -18.60 -10.16 13.14
N ASP A 335 -19.45 -11.12 12.75
CA ASP A 335 -20.80 -11.31 13.27
C ASP A 335 -20.81 -11.60 14.79
N ASN A 336 -19.77 -12.29 15.28
CA ASN A 336 -19.60 -12.60 16.69
C ASN A 336 -18.90 -11.49 17.49
N HIS A 337 -18.72 -10.29 16.89
CA HIS A 337 -18.01 -9.16 17.49
C HIS A 337 -16.59 -9.52 17.96
N ARG A 338 -15.97 -10.53 17.33
CA ARG A 338 -14.59 -10.94 17.64
C ARG A 338 -13.65 -10.15 16.76
N ALA A 339 -12.60 -9.60 17.36
CA ALA A 339 -11.51 -9.00 16.59
C ALA A 339 -10.96 -10.03 15.59
N LEU A 340 -10.82 -9.64 14.33
CA LEU A 340 -10.19 -10.47 13.31
C LEU A 340 -8.80 -10.90 13.78
N GLY A 341 -8.43 -12.14 13.49
CA GLY A 341 -7.08 -12.62 13.73
C GLY A 341 -6.07 -11.78 12.94
N ARG A 342 -4.87 -11.58 13.50
CA ARG A 342 -3.80 -10.77 12.88
C ARG A 342 -3.50 -11.16 11.43
N TYR A 343 -3.57 -12.45 11.11
CA TYR A 343 -3.38 -12.95 9.75
C TYR A 343 -4.47 -12.46 8.80
N LEU A 344 -5.75 -12.63 9.17
CA LEU A 344 -6.88 -12.18 8.35
C LEU A 344 -6.84 -10.67 8.15
N ALA A 345 -6.65 -9.91 9.23
CA ALA A 345 -6.58 -8.45 9.18
C ALA A 345 -5.52 -7.94 8.20
N LYS A 346 -4.37 -8.62 8.09
CA LYS A 346 -3.23 -8.19 7.26
C LYS A 346 -3.17 -8.81 5.87
N HIS A 347 -3.78 -9.95 5.65
CA HIS A 347 -3.53 -10.74 4.43
C HIS A 347 -4.78 -11.09 3.63
N LEU A 348 -5.99 -10.95 4.20
CA LEU A 348 -7.22 -11.27 3.49
C LEU A 348 -7.38 -10.46 2.20
N SER A 349 -7.09 -9.15 2.24
CA SER A 349 -7.15 -8.27 1.06
C SER A 349 -6.34 -8.79 -0.11
N GLY A 350 -5.18 -9.37 0.16
CA GLY A 350 -4.33 -9.84 -0.91
C GLY A 350 -4.65 -11.25 -1.39
N HIS A 351 -5.23 -12.11 -0.55
CA HIS A 351 -5.88 -13.34 -1.04
C HIS A 351 -7.03 -13.01 -1.99
N VAL A 352 -7.83 -12.01 -1.62
CA VAL A 352 -8.90 -11.46 -2.49
C VAL A 352 -8.32 -10.87 -3.77
N ALA A 353 -7.21 -10.15 -3.68
CA ALA A 353 -6.54 -9.56 -4.85
C ALA A 353 -6.00 -10.63 -5.81
N ASP A 354 -5.36 -11.68 -5.28
CA ASP A 354 -4.76 -12.76 -6.05
C ASP A 354 -5.86 -13.64 -6.70
N ALA A 355 -7.02 -13.78 -6.05
CA ALA A 355 -8.20 -14.44 -6.60
C ALA A 355 -9.04 -13.56 -7.54
N ASP A 356 -8.75 -12.25 -7.60
CA ASP A 356 -9.51 -11.26 -8.36
C ASP A 356 -10.97 -11.04 -7.90
N ARG A 357 -11.18 -10.95 -6.59
CA ARG A 357 -12.53 -10.99 -5.98
C ARG A 357 -12.88 -9.77 -5.14
N TRP A 358 -12.40 -8.60 -5.56
CA TRP A 358 -12.61 -7.34 -4.83
C TRP A 358 -14.08 -6.99 -4.59
N SER A 359 -14.98 -7.40 -5.49
CA SER A 359 -16.44 -7.21 -5.32
C SER A 359 -17.02 -7.96 -4.13
N ASP A 360 -16.44 -9.12 -3.78
CA ASP A 360 -16.90 -9.92 -2.65
C ASP A 360 -16.45 -9.27 -1.34
N LEU A 361 -15.21 -8.76 -1.29
CA LEU A 361 -14.73 -7.98 -0.15
C LEU A 361 -15.47 -6.65 0.01
N GLU A 362 -15.87 -6.00 -1.09
CA GLU A 362 -16.75 -4.82 -1.04
C GLU A 362 -18.12 -5.15 -0.43
N SER A 363 -18.65 -6.34 -0.71
CA SER A 363 -19.92 -6.80 -0.15
C SER A 363 -19.80 -7.12 1.35
N ALA A 364 -18.63 -7.62 1.78
CA ALA A 364 -18.30 -7.91 3.18
C ALA A 364 -17.80 -6.65 3.94
N SER A 365 -18.62 -5.61 3.99
CA SER A 365 -18.24 -4.29 4.54
C SER A 365 -17.71 -4.33 5.98
N ALA A 366 -18.30 -5.18 6.84
CA ALA A 366 -17.85 -5.37 8.22
C ALA A 366 -16.45 -6.00 8.32
N VAL A 367 -16.15 -6.94 7.42
CA VAL A 367 -14.81 -7.53 7.31
C VAL A 367 -13.83 -6.47 6.84
N LEU A 368 -14.19 -5.71 5.79
CA LEU A 368 -13.38 -4.62 5.24
C LEU A 368 -13.02 -3.57 6.30
N ASP A 369 -13.97 -3.19 7.16
CA ASP A 369 -13.74 -2.26 8.28
C ASP A 369 -12.74 -2.76 9.32
N ALA A 370 -12.65 -4.09 9.49
CA ALA A 370 -11.78 -4.75 10.44
C ALA A 370 -10.39 -5.11 9.87
N LEU A 371 -10.18 -4.93 8.56
CA LEU A 371 -8.87 -5.14 7.93
C LEU A 371 -7.88 -4.02 8.27
N ASP A 372 -6.60 -4.31 8.04
CA ASP A 372 -5.51 -3.35 8.07
C ASP A 372 -5.61 -2.44 6.82
N PRO A 373 -5.90 -1.13 6.96
CA PRO A 373 -6.06 -0.22 5.84
C PRO A 373 -4.83 -0.15 4.93
N ASP A 374 -3.63 -0.32 5.50
CA ASP A 374 -2.38 -0.32 4.73
C ASP A 374 -2.29 -1.54 3.81
N ALA A 375 -2.67 -2.71 4.32
CA ALA A 375 -2.68 -3.94 3.53
C ALA A 375 -3.71 -3.85 2.40
N VAL A 376 -4.93 -3.39 2.69
CA VAL A 376 -5.97 -3.16 1.68
C VAL A 376 -5.49 -2.19 0.61
N ALA A 377 -4.90 -1.06 1.01
CA ALA A 377 -4.43 -0.06 0.06
C ALA A 377 -3.29 -0.59 -0.82
N ALA A 378 -2.30 -1.26 -0.23
CA ALA A 378 -1.18 -1.83 -0.96
C ALA A 378 -1.65 -2.89 -1.98
N ASP A 379 -2.50 -3.83 -1.56
CA ASP A 379 -3.03 -4.88 -2.44
C ASP A 379 -3.95 -4.31 -3.55
N ALA A 380 -4.76 -3.30 -3.23
CA ALA A 380 -5.64 -2.63 -4.19
C ALA A 380 -4.82 -1.85 -5.23
N ILE A 381 -3.79 -1.12 -4.80
CA ILE A 381 -2.88 -0.41 -5.71
C ILE A 381 -2.16 -1.42 -6.63
N ARG A 382 -1.64 -2.52 -6.06
CA ARG A 382 -0.94 -3.56 -6.84
C ARG A 382 -1.82 -4.21 -7.91
N SER A 383 -3.09 -4.49 -7.58
CA SER A 383 -3.95 -5.35 -8.41
C SER A 383 -4.98 -4.60 -9.27
N LEU A 384 -5.44 -3.42 -8.84
CA LEU A 384 -6.49 -2.64 -9.51
C LEU A 384 -5.95 -1.40 -10.24
N PHE A 385 -4.97 -0.70 -9.67
CA PHE A 385 -4.56 0.62 -10.15
C PHE A 385 -4.13 0.61 -11.62
N GLY A 386 -4.79 1.43 -12.44
CA GLY A 386 -4.54 1.55 -13.88
C GLY A 386 -4.93 0.31 -14.72
N ARG A 387 -5.46 -0.74 -14.07
CA ARG A 387 -5.90 -1.99 -14.72
C ARG A 387 -7.42 -2.11 -14.76
N ARG A 388 -8.10 -1.72 -13.66
CA ARG A 388 -9.55 -1.85 -13.47
C ARG A 388 -10.08 -0.73 -12.59
N ASP A 389 -11.39 -0.50 -12.70
CA ASP A 389 -12.09 0.41 -11.80
C ASP A 389 -12.07 -0.16 -10.38
N MET A 390 -11.71 0.69 -9.43
CA MET A 390 -11.67 0.31 -8.03
C MET A 390 -13.09 0.37 -7.45
N PRO A 391 -13.57 -0.70 -6.78
CA PRO A 391 -14.90 -0.66 -6.18
C PRO A 391 -15.03 0.49 -5.17
N PRO A 392 -16.16 1.22 -5.12
CA PRO A 392 -16.32 2.43 -4.32
C PRO A 392 -15.87 2.30 -2.86
N GLN A 393 -16.17 1.19 -2.20
CA GLN A 393 -15.76 0.99 -0.80
C GLN A 393 -14.25 0.80 -0.65
N ILE A 394 -13.63 0.11 -1.61
CA ILE A 394 -12.17 -0.07 -1.67
C ILE A 394 -11.49 1.26 -1.96
N ALA A 395 -12.04 2.07 -2.88
CA ALA A 395 -11.57 3.42 -3.16
C ALA A 395 -11.68 4.33 -1.93
N GLY A 396 -12.75 4.16 -1.13
CA GLY A 396 -12.92 4.83 0.15
C GLY A 396 -11.80 4.48 1.14
N VAL A 397 -11.46 3.19 1.27
CA VAL A 397 -10.35 2.76 2.15
C VAL A 397 -9.01 3.30 1.67
N VAL A 398 -8.73 3.22 0.37
CA VAL A 398 -7.49 3.74 -0.22
C VAL A 398 -7.37 5.25 -0.01
N GLY A 399 -8.42 6.01 -0.32
CA GLY A 399 -8.40 7.46 -0.25
C GLY A 399 -8.47 8.05 1.17
N ALA A 400 -8.93 7.27 2.15
CA ALA A 400 -8.96 7.66 3.57
C ALA A 400 -8.01 6.82 4.43
N ARG A 401 -7.01 6.16 3.82
CA ARG A 401 -6.05 5.27 4.48
C ARG A 401 -5.49 5.87 5.78
N ASP A 402 -4.91 7.07 5.69
CA ASP A 402 -4.25 7.71 6.84
C ASP A 402 -5.24 8.00 7.98
N LEU A 403 -6.47 8.41 7.65
CA LEU A 403 -7.53 8.62 8.63
C LEU A 403 -8.00 7.30 9.26
N LEU A 404 -8.09 6.22 8.49
CA LEU A 404 -8.51 4.90 8.97
C LEU A 404 -7.45 4.23 9.84
N MET A 405 -6.17 4.51 9.60
CA MET A 405 -5.06 4.03 10.42
C MET A 405 -5.12 4.59 11.85
N ASP A 406 -5.41 5.88 11.98
CA ASP A 406 -5.52 6.56 13.29
C ASP A 406 -6.90 6.38 13.94
N ALA A 407 -7.92 5.99 13.17
CA ALA A 407 -9.28 5.83 13.67
C ALA A 407 -9.42 4.60 14.56
N ALA A 408 -10.19 4.77 15.64
CA ALA A 408 -10.68 3.63 16.40
C ALA A 408 -11.51 2.73 15.47
N LEU A 409 -11.38 1.43 15.71
CA LEU A 409 -12.06 0.36 15.01
C LEU A 409 -13.58 0.66 14.83
N SER A 410 -14.23 1.24 15.86
CA SER A 410 -15.66 1.57 15.87
C SER A 410 -16.05 2.80 15.03
N ASP A 411 -15.10 3.61 14.60
CA ASP A 411 -15.30 4.80 13.76
C ASP A 411 -15.01 4.54 12.28
N ARG A 412 -14.30 3.44 11.96
CA ARG A 412 -13.84 3.12 10.60
C ARG A 412 -14.99 3.00 9.59
N ARG A 413 -16.12 2.38 9.98
CA ARG A 413 -17.30 2.25 9.10
C ARG A 413 -17.78 3.60 8.58
N GLY A 414 -17.97 4.56 9.48
CA GLY A 414 -18.45 5.88 9.12
C GLY A 414 -17.45 6.63 8.22
N ILE A 415 -16.16 6.55 8.56
CA ILE A 415 -15.09 7.17 7.76
C ILE A 415 -15.04 6.55 6.36
N ARG A 416 -15.05 5.21 6.25
CA ARG A 416 -15.08 4.49 4.97
C ARG A 416 -16.31 4.90 4.15
N GLN A 417 -17.50 4.94 4.75
CA GLN A 417 -18.73 5.31 4.04
C GLN A 417 -18.66 6.73 3.46
N LEU A 418 -18.15 7.71 4.22
CA LEU A 418 -17.91 9.06 3.70
C LEU A 418 -16.87 9.05 2.59
N ALA A 419 -15.73 8.40 2.82
CA ALA A 419 -14.64 8.34 1.85
C ALA A 419 -15.08 7.66 0.53
N SER A 420 -15.94 6.65 0.61
CA SER A 420 -16.50 5.96 -0.56
C SER A 420 -17.32 6.89 -1.44
N THR A 421 -18.02 7.88 -0.86
CA THR A 421 -18.68 8.94 -1.66
C THR A 421 -17.68 9.86 -2.34
N VAL A 422 -16.61 10.24 -1.64
CA VAL A 422 -15.57 11.16 -2.12
C VAL A 422 -14.78 10.56 -3.26
N TYR A 423 -14.25 9.37 -3.05
CA TYR A 423 -13.29 8.76 -3.96
C TYR A 423 -13.97 7.84 -4.98
N GLY A 424 -15.08 7.19 -4.60
CA GLY A 424 -15.86 6.37 -5.53
C GLY A 424 -16.85 7.17 -6.38
N ARG A 425 -17.08 8.45 -6.09
CA ARG A 425 -18.16 9.28 -6.68
C ARG A 425 -19.53 8.61 -6.62
N ALA A 426 -19.73 7.72 -5.65
CA ALA A 426 -20.94 6.96 -5.47
C ALA A 426 -21.89 7.68 -4.50
N HIS A 427 -23.20 7.56 -4.75
CA HIS A 427 -24.17 7.82 -3.68
C HIS A 427 -24.06 6.68 -2.66
N VAL A 428 -23.71 7.02 -1.42
CA VAL A 428 -23.72 6.02 -0.35
C VAL A 428 -25.04 6.14 0.38
N VAL A 429 -25.84 5.09 0.28
CA VAL A 429 -26.93 4.85 1.23
C VAL A 429 -26.28 4.18 2.44
N GLY A 430 -26.57 4.74 3.60
CA GLY A 430 -26.09 4.22 4.86
C GLY A 430 -26.45 2.78 5.08
N GLU A 431 -25.46 1.97 5.43
CA GLU A 431 -25.72 0.62 5.90
C GLU A 431 -26.49 0.67 7.24
N GLU A 432 -27.45 -0.24 7.43
CA GLU A 432 -28.34 -0.22 8.59
C GLU A 432 -27.56 -0.33 9.91
N ARG A 433 -28.05 0.37 10.93
CA ARG A 433 -27.38 0.47 12.24
C ARG A 433 -27.68 -0.79 13.04
N SER A 434 -26.66 -1.59 13.36
CA SER A 434 -26.83 -2.73 14.25
C SER A 434 -27.19 -2.23 15.67
N THR A 435 -27.99 -3.00 16.41
CA THR A 435 -28.55 -2.59 17.69
C THR A 435 -27.61 -2.78 18.89
N GLU A 436 -26.40 -3.32 18.72
CA GLU A 436 -25.47 -3.58 19.82
C GLU A 436 -24.06 -3.03 19.52
N ASN A 437 -23.65 -1.99 20.28
CA ASN A 437 -22.31 -1.45 20.56
C ASN A 437 -21.19 -1.42 19.49
N TRP A 438 -21.49 -1.67 18.22
CA TRP A 438 -20.55 -1.63 17.11
C TRP A 438 -21.33 -1.36 15.81
N PRO A 439 -21.17 -0.21 15.13
CA PRO A 439 -20.19 0.89 15.27
C PRO A 439 -20.70 2.10 16.07
N THR A 440 -19.81 3.03 16.43
CA THR A 440 -20.15 4.26 17.19
C THR A 440 -21.06 5.18 16.38
N TRP A 441 -20.81 5.28 15.07
CA TRP A 441 -21.62 6.03 14.12
C TRP A 441 -21.53 5.42 12.71
N GLY A 442 -22.45 5.82 11.85
CA GLY A 442 -22.47 5.47 10.43
C GLY A 442 -23.13 6.59 9.64
N VAL A 443 -22.88 6.63 8.34
CA VAL A 443 -23.55 7.52 7.42
C VAL A 443 -24.94 6.94 7.15
N GLN A 444 -26.00 7.74 7.17
CA GLN A 444 -27.35 7.28 6.77
C GLN A 444 -27.59 7.48 5.27
N ALA A 445 -27.07 8.57 4.72
CA ALA A 445 -26.98 8.82 3.28
C ALA A 445 -25.94 9.93 3.06
N ALA A 446 -25.17 9.84 1.99
CA ALA A 446 -24.26 10.90 1.56
C ALA A 446 -24.19 10.98 0.02
N GLN A 447 -24.09 12.20 -0.48
CA GLN A 447 -23.95 12.50 -1.90
C GLN A 447 -23.05 13.73 -2.04
N ILE A 448 -22.13 13.68 -3.00
CA ILE A 448 -21.33 14.85 -3.35
C ILE A 448 -22.05 15.62 -4.43
N GLY A 449 -22.48 16.83 -4.09
CA GLY A 449 -22.92 17.82 -5.07
C GLY A 449 -21.70 18.52 -5.65
N GLU A 450 -21.57 18.54 -6.98
CA GLU A 450 -20.65 19.47 -7.66
C GLU A 450 -21.25 20.88 -7.63
N GLU A 451 -21.23 21.54 -6.47
CA GLU A 451 -21.52 22.97 -6.38
C GLU A 451 -20.21 23.73 -6.68
N PRO A 452 -20.15 24.53 -7.77
CA PRO A 452 -18.97 25.34 -8.02
C PRO A 452 -18.79 26.37 -6.91
N LEU A 453 -17.56 26.49 -6.40
CA LEU A 453 -17.15 27.38 -5.31
C LEU A 453 -17.31 28.89 -5.57
N HIS A 454 -17.94 29.31 -6.69
CA HIS A 454 -18.13 30.71 -7.06
C HIS A 454 -19.61 31.08 -7.22
N LEU A 455 -19.97 32.26 -6.71
CA LEU A 455 -21.30 32.84 -6.85
C LEU A 455 -21.36 33.74 -8.10
N ARG A 456 -22.44 33.62 -8.88
CA ARG A 456 -22.62 34.38 -10.13
C ARG A 456 -23.71 35.45 -9.97
N LEU A 457 -23.33 36.72 -10.09
CA LEU A 457 -24.26 37.85 -10.16
C LEU A 457 -24.68 38.10 -11.61
N THR A 458 -25.97 37.95 -11.93
CA THR A 458 -26.49 38.11 -13.29
C THR A 458 -27.41 39.33 -13.41
N GLY A 459 -27.29 40.11 -14.50
CA GLY A 459 -28.20 41.21 -14.79
C GLY A 459 -27.68 42.31 -15.72
N HIS A 460 -26.36 42.47 -15.87
CA HIS A 460 -25.82 43.30 -16.95
C HIS A 460 -26.06 42.65 -18.31
N SER A 461 -26.35 43.47 -19.33
CA SER A 461 -26.65 42.99 -20.70
C SER A 461 -25.46 43.11 -21.66
N SER A 462 -24.30 43.53 -21.15
CA SER A 462 -23.04 43.63 -21.89
C SER A 462 -21.85 43.37 -20.95
N VAL A 463 -20.64 43.53 -21.47
CA VAL A 463 -19.38 43.31 -20.75
C VAL A 463 -19.33 44.16 -19.48
N VAL A 464 -18.98 43.52 -18.35
CA VAL A 464 -18.68 44.21 -17.09
C VAL A 464 -17.21 44.62 -17.11
N ASN A 465 -16.97 45.92 -17.14
CA ASN A 465 -15.63 46.49 -17.31
C ASN A 465 -14.87 46.60 -15.99
N LYS A 466 -15.58 47.01 -14.92
CA LYS A 466 -15.00 47.25 -13.60
C LYS A 466 -15.99 46.90 -12.50
N VAL A 467 -15.45 46.50 -11.37
CA VAL A 467 -16.20 46.30 -10.12
C VAL A 467 -15.47 46.98 -8.98
N CYS A 468 -16.21 47.51 -8.00
CA CYS A 468 -15.63 48.03 -6.77
C CYS A 468 -16.50 47.69 -5.56
N VAL A 469 -15.85 47.58 -4.40
CA VAL A 469 -16.54 47.40 -3.12
C VAL A 469 -16.99 48.76 -2.60
N VAL A 470 -18.22 48.85 -2.10
CA VAL A 470 -18.81 50.08 -1.56
C VAL A 470 -19.23 49.82 -0.12
N PRO A 471 -18.45 50.27 0.87
CA PRO A 471 -18.86 50.23 2.26
C PRO A 471 -19.93 51.31 2.50
N LEU A 472 -21.06 50.92 3.06
CA LEU A 472 -22.15 51.81 3.45
C LEU A 472 -22.03 52.20 4.93
N PRO A 473 -22.60 53.34 5.36
CA PRO A 473 -22.44 53.83 6.74
C PRO A 473 -23.15 52.98 7.78
N ASP A 474 -24.09 52.13 7.35
CA ASP A 474 -24.83 51.17 8.19
C ASP A 474 -24.07 49.85 8.42
N GLY A 475 -22.82 49.76 7.97
CA GLY A 475 -21.97 48.58 8.09
C GLY A 475 -22.22 47.53 7.00
N ARG A 476 -23.21 47.73 6.11
CA ARG A 476 -23.38 46.85 4.95
C ARG A 476 -22.34 47.15 3.88
N THR A 477 -22.01 46.14 3.10
CA THR A 477 -21.11 46.26 1.95
C THR A 477 -21.85 45.83 0.70
N VAL A 478 -21.86 46.68 -0.32
CA VAL A 478 -22.40 46.34 -1.64
C VAL A 478 -21.28 46.34 -2.68
N ILE A 479 -21.47 45.63 -3.78
CA ILE A 479 -20.56 45.66 -4.92
C ILE A 479 -21.17 46.56 -5.97
N ALA A 480 -20.41 47.51 -6.51
CA ALA A 480 -20.78 48.25 -7.71
C ALA A 480 -20.11 47.64 -8.94
N SER A 481 -20.81 47.59 -10.07
CA SER A 481 -20.26 47.14 -11.34
C SER A 481 -20.59 48.13 -12.46
N ALA A 482 -19.58 48.48 -13.26
CA ALA A 482 -19.68 49.28 -14.46
C ALA A 482 -19.68 48.40 -15.70
N SER A 483 -20.53 48.72 -16.68
CA SER A 483 -20.76 47.89 -17.85
C SER A 483 -20.84 48.68 -19.15
N ASP A 484 -20.52 48.00 -20.25
CA ASP A 484 -20.73 48.46 -21.62
C ASP A 484 -22.21 48.70 -21.95
N ASP A 485 -23.15 48.19 -21.14
CA ASP A 485 -24.58 48.50 -21.28
C ASP A 485 -24.97 49.93 -20.87
N GLY A 486 -23.99 50.74 -20.48
CA GLY A 486 -24.18 52.15 -20.12
C GLY A 486 -24.72 52.35 -18.70
N THR A 487 -24.80 51.28 -17.90
CA THR A 487 -25.33 51.32 -16.54
C THR A 487 -24.26 50.99 -15.51
N VAL A 488 -24.46 51.51 -14.29
CA VAL A 488 -23.80 51.00 -13.09
C VAL A 488 -24.81 50.29 -12.22
N ARG A 489 -24.51 49.09 -11.73
CA ARG A 489 -25.39 48.32 -10.84
C ARG A 489 -24.75 48.13 -9.49
N LEU A 490 -25.59 48.11 -8.46
CA LEU A 490 -25.21 47.72 -7.11
C LEU A 490 -25.71 46.32 -6.82
N TRP A 491 -24.94 45.53 -6.08
CA TRP A 491 -25.26 44.16 -5.73
C TRP A 491 -25.05 43.94 -4.24
N ASP A 492 -25.96 43.22 -3.62
CA ASP A 492 -25.79 42.72 -2.27
C ASP A 492 -25.13 41.33 -2.35
N PRO A 493 -23.89 41.16 -1.87
CA PRO A 493 -23.17 39.89 -1.93
C PRO A 493 -23.80 38.80 -1.05
N LEU A 494 -24.65 39.16 -0.07
CA LEU A 494 -25.32 38.18 0.79
C LEU A 494 -26.58 37.61 0.14
N THR A 495 -27.32 38.44 -0.59
CA THR A 495 -28.58 38.03 -1.25
C THR A 495 -28.42 37.74 -2.74
N LEU A 496 -27.21 37.93 -3.28
CA LEU A 496 -26.86 37.73 -4.70
C LEU A 496 -27.78 38.45 -5.68
N SER A 497 -28.35 39.57 -5.22
CA SER A 497 -29.40 40.30 -5.92
C SER A 497 -29.00 41.75 -6.15
N PRO A 498 -29.47 42.40 -7.23
CA PRO A 498 -29.23 43.81 -7.46
C PRO A 498 -29.91 44.65 -6.37
N VAL A 499 -29.20 45.67 -5.88
CA VAL A 499 -29.70 46.64 -4.92
C VAL A 499 -30.23 47.85 -5.70
N GLY A 500 -31.55 48.00 -5.70
CA GLY A 500 -32.23 49.09 -6.40
C GLY A 500 -32.20 48.95 -7.93
N ALA A 501 -32.57 50.04 -8.60
CA ALA A 501 -32.53 50.11 -10.06
C ALA A 501 -31.10 50.42 -10.56
N PRO A 502 -30.74 50.02 -11.80
CA PRO A 502 -29.48 50.43 -12.41
C PRO A 502 -29.33 51.96 -12.39
N LEU A 503 -28.12 52.44 -12.11
CA LEU A 503 -27.77 53.85 -12.16
C LEU A 503 -27.66 54.27 -13.64
N LEU A 504 -28.65 55.04 -14.08
CA LEU A 504 -28.80 55.49 -15.46
C LEU A 504 -28.34 56.94 -15.60
N GLY A 505 -27.49 57.21 -16.60
CA GLY A 505 -27.10 58.58 -16.93
C GLY A 505 -25.99 58.71 -17.95
N HIS A 506 -25.05 57.75 -18.00
CA HIS A 506 -24.03 57.72 -19.05
C HIS A 506 -24.66 57.50 -20.43
N MET A 507 -24.16 58.21 -21.44
CA MET A 507 -24.63 58.13 -22.83
C MET A 507 -23.77 57.19 -23.68
N GLY A 508 -22.92 56.39 -23.03
CA GLY A 508 -21.99 55.43 -23.61
C GLY A 508 -21.57 54.40 -22.57
N MET A 509 -20.63 53.51 -22.95
CA MET A 509 -20.06 52.48 -22.09
C MET A 509 -19.51 53.09 -20.79
N VAL A 510 -19.76 52.43 -19.66
CA VAL A 510 -19.13 52.82 -18.39
C VAL A 510 -17.86 52.00 -18.24
N GLU A 511 -16.72 52.67 -18.37
CA GLU A 511 -15.39 52.03 -18.40
C GLU A 511 -14.81 51.84 -17.00
N ASP A 512 -15.21 52.68 -16.04
CA ASP A 512 -14.68 52.63 -14.68
C ASP A 512 -15.70 52.98 -13.60
N VAL A 513 -15.51 52.42 -12.41
CA VAL A 513 -16.25 52.73 -11.19
C VAL A 513 -15.34 52.63 -9.97
N VAL A 514 -15.36 53.67 -9.15
CA VAL A 514 -14.61 53.72 -7.89
C VAL A 514 -15.49 54.24 -6.76
N SER A 515 -15.30 53.71 -5.56
CA SER A 515 -15.92 54.21 -4.34
C SER A 515 -14.94 55.12 -3.59
N PHE A 516 -15.48 56.16 -2.96
CA PHE A 516 -14.71 57.05 -2.10
C PHE A 516 -15.62 57.64 -1.02
N PHE A 517 -15.02 58.21 0.04
CA PHE A 517 -15.76 58.93 1.08
C PHE A 517 -15.57 60.43 0.92
N THR A 518 -16.63 61.21 1.11
CA THR A 518 -16.52 62.66 1.25
C THR A 518 -15.76 63.02 2.53
N THR A 519 -15.36 64.28 2.68
CA THR A 519 -14.80 64.80 3.94
C THR A 519 -15.79 64.70 5.11
N SER A 520 -17.10 64.56 4.85
CA SER A 520 -18.14 64.30 5.85
C SER A 520 -18.31 62.81 6.18
N GLY A 521 -17.56 61.90 5.54
CA GLY A 521 -17.64 60.45 5.77
C GLY A 521 -18.77 59.76 5.00
N GLU A 522 -19.41 60.42 4.04
CA GLU A 522 -20.49 59.84 3.23
C GLU A 522 -19.90 59.09 2.02
N PRO A 523 -20.35 57.85 1.73
CA PRO A 523 -19.86 57.11 0.57
C PRO A 523 -20.40 57.73 -0.73
N ARG A 524 -19.55 57.74 -1.74
CA ARG A 524 -19.85 58.21 -3.09
C ARG A 524 -19.24 57.24 -4.09
N LEU A 525 -19.87 57.14 -5.25
CA LEU A 525 -19.33 56.45 -6.41
C LEU A 525 -18.94 57.47 -7.46
N ALA A 526 -17.75 57.35 -8.03
CA ALA A 526 -17.37 58.04 -9.26
C ALA A 526 -17.33 57.03 -10.40
N THR A 527 -17.95 57.37 -11.53
CA THR A 527 -18.01 56.53 -12.73
C THR A 527 -17.49 57.30 -13.93
N GLY A 528 -16.62 56.67 -14.71
CA GLY A 528 -16.09 57.22 -15.96
C GLY A 528 -16.71 56.52 -17.16
N GLY A 529 -17.22 57.30 -18.12
CA GLY A 529 -17.83 56.75 -19.33
C GLY A 529 -17.14 57.20 -20.61
N SER A 530 -17.30 56.41 -21.68
CA SER A 530 -16.85 56.76 -23.04
C SER A 530 -17.60 57.96 -23.63
N ASP A 531 -18.64 58.45 -22.95
CA ASP A 531 -19.28 59.74 -23.22
C ASP A 531 -18.41 60.96 -22.82
N GLY A 532 -17.21 60.70 -22.28
CA GLY A 532 -16.25 61.72 -21.86
C GLY A 532 -16.65 62.42 -20.57
N THR A 533 -17.55 61.83 -19.78
CA THR A 533 -18.03 62.39 -18.52
C THR A 533 -17.63 61.55 -17.32
N ILE A 534 -17.41 62.22 -16.19
CA ILE A 534 -17.35 61.60 -14.87
C ILE A 534 -18.65 61.94 -14.14
N ARG A 535 -19.29 60.93 -13.55
CA ARG A 535 -20.51 61.12 -12.77
C ARG A 535 -20.30 60.67 -11.34
N ILE A 536 -20.85 61.44 -10.40
CA ILE A 536 -20.82 61.12 -8.98
C ILE A 536 -22.20 60.64 -8.56
N TRP A 537 -22.29 59.52 -7.88
CA TRP A 537 -23.53 58.93 -7.40
C TRP A 537 -23.50 58.78 -5.89
N ASP A 538 -24.67 58.92 -5.29
CA ASP A 538 -24.93 58.45 -3.94
C ASP A 538 -25.38 56.98 -4.01
N PRO A 539 -24.59 56.03 -3.49
CA PRO A 539 -24.92 54.60 -3.56
C PRO A 539 -26.11 54.21 -2.70
N ILE A 540 -26.53 55.04 -1.73
CA ILE A 540 -27.67 54.75 -0.86
C ILE A 540 -28.98 55.11 -1.57
N SER A 541 -29.03 56.31 -2.15
CA SER A 541 -30.24 56.80 -2.83
C SER A 541 -30.32 56.40 -4.30
N GLY A 542 -29.20 56.00 -4.91
CA GLY A 542 -29.09 55.73 -6.34
C GLY A 542 -29.18 56.98 -7.21
N HIS A 543 -29.15 58.18 -6.61
CA HIS A 543 -29.22 59.44 -7.34
C HIS A 543 -27.84 59.97 -7.70
N GLN A 544 -27.76 60.60 -8.87
CA GLN A 544 -26.57 61.33 -9.28
C GLN A 544 -26.46 62.64 -8.48
N VAL A 545 -25.29 62.88 -7.90
CA VAL A 545 -24.94 64.13 -7.21
C VAL A 545 -24.28 65.08 -8.22
N LEU A 546 -24.76 66.33 -8.33
CA LEU A 546 -24.19 67.34 -9.24
C LEU A 546 -23.02 68.07 -8.56
N PRO A 547 -21.87 68.24 -9.24
CA PRO A 547 -21.76 69.14 -10.39
C PRO A 547 -21.16 68.47 -11.65
N LEU A 548 -21.75 68.73 -12.82
CA LEU A 548 -21.21 68.29 -14.11
C LEU A 548 -19.85 68.94 -14.37
N TRP A 549 -18.76 68.21 -14.18
CA TRP A 549 -17.47 68.59 -14.76
C TRP A 549 -17.53 68.24 -16.25
N LYS A 550 -18.00 69.19 -17.06
CA LYS A 550 -17.88 69.09 -18.52
C LYS A 550 -16.41 69.27 -18.87
N GLY A 551 -15.69 68.16 -19.06
CA GLY A 551 -14.40 68.18 -19.72
C GLY A 551 -14.52 68.91 -21.07
N THR A 552 -13.64 69.88 -21.31
CA THR A 552 -13.57 70.66 -22.54
C THR A 552 -13.49 69.73 -23.76
N ARG A 553 -14.48 69.81 -24.63
CA ARG A 553 -14.53 69.09 -25.90
C ARG A 553 -13.40 69.59 -26.80
N ALA A 554 -12.33 68.81 -26.97
CA ALA A 554 -11.40 69.04 -28.07
C ALA A 554 -12.16 68.79 -29.38
N ARG A 555 -12.40 69.86 -30.15
CA ARG A 555 -12.91 69.76 -31.51
C ARG A 555 -11.85 69.09 -32.38
N SER A 556 -12.12 67.89 -32.88
CA SER A 556 -11.55 67.44 -34.16
C SER A 556 -12.69 67.24 -35.14
N GLY A 557 -12.67 68.05 -36.19
CA GLY A 557 -13.65 68.02 -37.27
C GLY A 557 -13.54 66.77 -38.13
N LYS A 558 -14.70 66.41 -38.68
CA LYS A 558 -14.95 65.66 -39.93
C LYS A 558 -14.22 64.33 -40.11
N SER A 559 -14.99 63.25 -40.01
CA SER A 559 -14.80 62.07 -40.85
C SER A 559 -14.92 62.43 -42.35
N PRO A 560 -14.29 61.65 -43.23
CA PRO A 560 -15.15 60.80 -44.05
C PRO A 560 -14.65 59.36 -44.19
N SER A 561 -15.65 58.47 -44.18
CA SER A 561 -15.81 57.24 -44.96
C SER A 561 -14.73 56.15 -44.97
N SER A 562 -15.22 54.97 -44.54
CA SER A 562 -15.11 53.66 -45.18
C SER A 562 -13.73 52.98 -45.33
N ALA A 563 -13.76 51.72 -44.90
CA ALA A 563 -13.19 50.54 -45.56
C ALA A 563 -12.05 49.82 -44.81
N SER A 564 -12.32 48.52 -44.63
CA SER A 564 -11.39 47.37 -44.62
C SER A 564 -10.34 47.25 -43.52
N ARG A 565 -10.44 46.15 -42.76
CA ARG A 565 -9.28 45.39 -42.27
C ARG A 565 -8.35 45.06 -43.45
N PRO A 566 -7.02 45.09 -43.24
CA PRO A 566 -6.29 43.82 -43.23
C PRO A 566 -5.21 43.72 -42.14
N SER A 567 -4.89 42.47 -41.78
CA SER A 567 -3.76 41.99 -40.97
C SER A 567 -2.40 42.07 -41.74
N PRO A 568 -1.28 41.49 -41.26
CA PRO A 568 -0.41 41.93 -40.16
C PRO A 568 1.09 42.12 -40.57
N ALA A 569 1.84 42.95 -39.80
CA ALA A 569 3.32 43.02 -39.63
C ALA A 569 4.21 43.29 -40.91
N PRO A 570 5.51 43.71 -40.85
CA PRO A 570 6.47 43.58 -39.73
C PRO A 570 7.50 44.73 -39.48
N ALA A 571 8.26 44.53 -38.39
CA ALA A 571 9.69 44.83 -38.12
C ALA A 571 10.21 46.26 -37.84
N CYS A 572 10.81 46.38 -36.64
CA CYS A 572 12.09 47.01 -36.21
C CYS A 572 12.48 48.40 -36.75
N ASP A 573 12.97 49.35 -35.96
CA ASP A 573 14.17 49.22 -35.11
C ASP A 573 14.37 50.44 -34.17
N ARG A 574 14.99 50.14 -33.01
CA ARG A 574 16.01 50.91 -32.25
C ARG A 574 15.74 52.33 -31.69
N LEU A 575 15.85 52.44 -30.36
CA LEU A 575 16.93 53.14 -29.59
C LEU A 575 16.45 53.31 -28.12
N ALA A 576 16.91 52.48 -27.18
CA ALA A 576 18.07 52.67 -26.29
C ALA A 576 17.73 53.32 -24.93
N TRP A 577 18.00 52.54 -23.86
CA TRP A 577 18.03 52.91 -22.44
C TRP A 577 19.14 53.93 -22.13
N PRO A 578 19.13 54.57 -20.94
CA PRO A 578 20.04 54.03 -19.92
C PRO A 578 19.43 53.92 -18.52
N ALA A 579 19.92 52.90 -17.82
CA ALA A 579 19.74 52.62 -16.41
C ALA A 579 20.50 53.60 -15.50
N ARG A 580 19.98 53.83 -14.30
CA ARG A 580 20.75 54.05 -13.06
C ARG A 580 20.00 53.48 -11.86
N ALA A 581 20.66 52.58 -11.16
CA ALA A 581 20.49 52.21 -9.75
C ALA A 581 21.93 52.16 -9.15
N PRO A 582 22.19 51.93 -7.84
CA PRO A 582 21.28 51.55 -6.75
C PRO A 582 21.63 52.18 -5.36
N THR A 583 21.05 51.57 -4.30
CA THR A 583 21.42 51.48 -2.86
C THR A 583 21.08 52.61 -1.90
N GLU A 584 20.19 52.32 -0.95
CA GLU A 584 20.54 52.20 0.48
C GLU A 584 19.49 51.31 1.20
N ALA A 585 19.99 50.43 2.07
CA ALA A 585 19.26 49.45 2.87
C ALA A 585 19.05 49.97 4.30
N CYS A 586 18.01 49.50 5.00
CA CYS A 586 18.05 49.27 6.45
C CYS A 586 17.01 48.25 6.91
N ASP A 587 17.50 47.33 7.74
CA ASP A 587 16.90 46.21 8.45
C ASP A 587 15.93 46.59 9.58
N CYS A 588 14.93 45.73 9.81
CA CYS A 588 14.52 45.12 11.09
C CYS A 588 13.18 44.39 10.85
N GLY A 589 12.97 43.10 11.12
CA GLY A 589 13.43 42.33 12.27
C GLY A 589 12.28 42.16 13.27
N THR A 590 11.41 41.17 13.02
CA THR A 590 10.59 40.35 13.95
C THR A 590 9.80 41.00 15.10
N VAL A 591 8.50 40.68 15.23
CA VAL A 591 7.88 40.07 16.44
C VAL A 591 6.50 39.48 16.06
N SER A 592 6.32 38.17 16.23
CA SER A 592 5.02 37.48 16.30
C SER A 592 4.30 37.81 17.62
N PRO A 593 2.96 37.65 17.69
CA PRO A 593 2.51 36.53 18.51
C PRO A 593 1.34 35.75 17.90
N GLU A 594 1.39 34.42 18.06
CA GLU A 594 0.20 33.55 18.06
C GLU A 594 -0.62 33.76 19.38
N PRO A 595 -1.55 32.86 19.76
CA PRO A 595 -2.96 32.84 19.36
C PRO A 595 -3.88 33.02 20.59
N PHE A 596 -5.14 33.43 20.40
CA PHE A 596 -6.14 33.31 21.48
C PHE A 596 -7.33 32.45 21.06
N SER A 597 -7.35 31.28 21.71
CA SER A 597 -8.43 30.34 21.99
C SER A 597 -9.86 30.83 21.82
N GLY A 598 -10.62 30.16 20.95
CA GLY A 598 -12.08 30.13 21.01
C GLY A 598 -12.54 29.05 21.99
N SER A 599 -13.05 29.46 23.15
CA SER A 599 -13.75 28.57 24.08
C SER A 599 -15.25 28.51 23.76
N ARG A 600 -15.71 27.27 23.62
CA ARG A 600 -17.08 26.79 23.42
C ARG A 600 -18.12 27.43 24.36
N THR A 601 -19.28 27.76 23.82
CA THR A 601 -20.54 27.93 24.53
C THR A 601 -21.06 26.59 25.04
N ALA A 602 -21.31 26.48 26.35
CA ALA A 602 -22.04 25.38 26.97
C ALA A 602 -23.20 25.92 27.82
N VAL A 603 -24.40 25.47 27.44
CA VAL A 603 -25.53 24.98 28.25
C VAL A 603 -25.75 25.63 29.63
N THR A 604 -26.88 26.32 29.73
CA THR A 604 -27.51 26.82 30.96
C THR A 604 -27.96 25.68 31.89
N ARG A 605 -27.60 25.77 33.18
CA ARG A 605 -28.19 24.99 34.29
C ARG A 605 -28.64 25.94 35.40
N ALA A 606 -29.84 25.71 35.93
CA ALA A 606 -30.56 26.52 36.93
C ALA A 606 -29.86 26.57 38.31
N PRO A 607 -30.19 27.58 39.17
CA PRO A 607 -29.49 27.81 40.43
C PRO A 607 -30.10 27.05 41.63
N PRO A 608 -29.37 26.90 42.75
CA PRO A 608 -29.79 26.13 43.91
C PRO A 608 -30.37 27.01 45.03
N GLY A 609 -31.06 26.36 45.96
CA GLY A 609 -31.18 26.81 47.35
C GLY A 609 -31.98 25.81 48.18
N PRO A 610 -31.99 25.98 49.51
CA PRO A 610 -30.84 26.08 50.42
C PRO A 610 -30.29 24.71 50.85
#